data_AF-A0AAV8XHN1-F1
#
_entry.id   AF-A0AAV8XHN1-F1
#
_cell.length_a   1.000
_cell.length_b   1.000
_cell.length_c   1.000
_cell.angle_alpha   90.00
_cell.angle_beta   90.00
_cell.angle_gamma   90.00
#
_symmetry.space_group_name_H-M   'P 1'
#
loop_
_entity.id
_entity.type
_entity.pdbx_description
1 polymer ?
#
loop_
_entity_poly.entity_id
_entity_poly.type
_entity_poly.pdbx_seq_one_letter_code
_entity_poly.pdbx_strand_id
1 'polypeptide(L)'
;MDGTFPFENFMPQLTEKVRKVAMPLQQVVRRTIEERQLVTSELSSTEKEETKFLIEHSSGPLSLNCNSPEFKVMKTGEYCLNVSKICDRFVELNDETIVEIKNFATH
;
A
#
# COMPACT_ATOMS: atom_id res chain seq x y z
N MET A 1 26.24 0.76 -19.87
CA MET A 1 26.29 2.22 -19.60
C MET A 1 25.81 2.33 -18.17
N ASP A 2 26.74 2.15 -17.23
CA ASP A 2 26.43 1.92 -15.84
C ASP A 2 26.96 3.13 -15.07
N GLY A 3 26.06 3.92 -14.50
CA GLY A 3 26.46 5.15 -13.82
C GLY A 3 25.35 6.03 -13.26
N THR A 4 24.10 5.57 -13.24
CA THR A 4 23.01 6.31 -12.58
C THR A 4 22.68 5.64 -11.27
N PHE A 5 22.90 6.33 -10.16
CA PHE A 5 22.46 5.83 -8.87
C PHE A 5 20.93 5.69 -8.88
N PRO A 6 20.36 4.65 -8.24
CA PRO A 6 18.91 4.45 -8.20
C PRO A 6 18.13 5.67 -7.70
N PHE A 7 18.77 6.51 -6.86
CA PHE A 7 18.17 7.72 -6.32
C PHE A 7 18.10 8.90 -7.30
N GLU A 8 18.86 8.92 -8.39
CA GLU A 8 18.90 10.04 -9.34
C GLU A 8 17.53 10.28 -10.00
N ASN A 9 16.75 9.21 -10.18
CA ASN A 9 15.38 9.31 -10.70
C ASN A 9 14.45 10.14 -9.78
N PHE A 10 14.80 10.32 -8.51
CA PHE A 10 14.03 11.10 -7.54
C PHE A 10 14.57 12.53 -7.34
N MET A 11 15.77 12.82 -7.84
CA MET A 11 16.37 14.16 -7.73
C MET A 11 15.50 15.26 -8.37
N PRO A 12 14.92 15.09 -9.58
CA PRO A 12 14.05 16.10 -10.16
C PRO A 12 12.89 16.48 -9.24
N GLN A 13 12.22 15.47 -8.66
CA GLN A 13 11.08 15.65 -7.74
C GLN A 13 11.46 16.41 -6.47
N LEU A 14 12.68 16.19 -5.94
CA LEU A 14 13.19 16.92 -4.78
C LEU A 14 13.53 18.37 -5.13
N THR A 15 14.13 18.61 -6.30
CA THR A 15 14.53 19.95 -6.73
C THR A 15 13.34 20.88 -7.00
N GLU A 16 12.23 20.35 -7.52
CA GLU A 16 10.98 21.12 -7.70
C GLU A 16 10.40 21.63 -6.37
N LYS A 17 10.64 20.89 -5.28
CA LYS A 17 10.22 21.27 -3.92
C LYS A 17 11.09 22.38 -3.31
N VAL A 18 12.20 22.76 -3.95
CA VAL A 18 13.07 23.86 -3.51
C VAL A 18 12.83 25.09 -4.39
N ARG A 19 12.15 26.12 -3.86
CA ARG A 19 11.88 27.37 -4.61
C ARG A 19 12.92 28.46 -4.37
N LYS A 20 13.54 28.44 -3.20
CA LYS A 20 14.62 29.38 -2.82
C LYS A 20 15.78 28.58 -2.27
N VAL A 21 16.99 29.05 -2.53
CA VAL A 21 18.25 28.40 -2.09
C VAL A 21 18.34 28.29 -0.56
N ALA A 22 17.65 29.18 0.17
CA ALA A 22 17.63 29.14 1.63
C ALA A 22 16.79 27.97 2.17
N MET A 23 17.37 27.21 3.10
CA MET A 23 16.71 26.14 3.86
C MET A 23 16.07 25.05 2.97
N PRO A 24 16.81 24.46 2.01
CA PRO A 24 16.26 23.54 1.02
C PRO A 24 15.62 22.30 1.65
N LEU A 25 16.27 21.72 2.67
CA LEU A 25 15.73 20.56 3.39
C LEU A 25 14.41 20.87 4.09
N GLN A 26 14.31 22.01 4.77
CA GLN A 26 13.08 22.40 5.46
C GLN A 26 11.93 22.64 4.46
N GLN A 27 12.23 23.20 3.29
CA GLN A 27 11.23 23.37 2.22
C GLN A 27 10.71 22.02 1.72
N VAL A 28 11.60 21.06 1.46
CA VAL A 28 11.23 19.70 1.03
C VAL A 28 10.35 19.04 2.08
N VAL A 29 10.79 19.00 3.34
CA VAL A 29 10.06 18.34 4.44
C VAL A 29 8.66 18.94 4.61
N ARG A 30 8.54 20.27 4.66
CA ARG A 30 7.23 20.94 4.84
C ARG A 30 6.28 20.62 3.70
N ARG A 31 6.72 20.73 2.45
CA ARG A 31 5.87 20.46 1.28
C ARG A 31 5.45 19.00 1.20
N THR A 32 6.35 18.07 1.51
CA THR A 32 5.99 16.65 1.56
C THR A 32 4.94 16.37 2.64
N ILE A 33 4.99 17.05 3.78
CA ILE A 33 3.96 16.93 4.83
C ILE A 33 2.63 17.54 4.35
N GLU A 34 2.66 18.74 3.75
CA GLU A 34 1.47 19.41 3.20
C GLU A 34 0.77 18.54 2.15
N GLU A 35 1.52 17.98 1.19
CA GLU A 35 0.98 17.08 0.16
C GLU A 35 0.33 15.84 0.78
N ARG A 36 0.96 15.23 1.79
CA ARG A 36 0.37 14.08 2.50
C ARG A 36 -0.92 14.45 3.19
N GLN A 37 -0.97 15.61 3.86
CA GLN A 37 -2.16 16.08 4.57
C GLN A 37 -3.32 16.40 3.62
N LEU A 38 -3.05 16.97 2.45
CA LEU A 38 -4.07 17.23 1.43
C LEU A 38 -4.68 15.92 0.91
N VAL A 39 -3.85 14.91 0.64
CA VAL A 39 -4.33 13.58 0.24
C VAL A 39 -5.18 12.94 1.34
N THR A 40 -4.76 13.01 2.61
CA THR A 40 -5.53 12.48 3.74
C THR A 40 -6.86 13.21 3.94
N SER A 41 -6.89 14.52 3.68
CA SER A 41 -8.12 15.33 3.75
C SER A 41 -9.13 14.94 2.67
N GLU A 42 -8.68 14.63 1.45
CA GLU A 42 -9.56 14.21 0.35
C GLU A 42 -10.11 12.79 0.55
N LEU A 43 -9.40 11.92 1.28
CA LEU A 43 -9.85 10.58 1.63
C LEU A 43 -10.88 10.55 2.78
N SER A 44 -11.14 11.69 3.43
CA SER A 44 -12.08 11.77 4.56
C SER A 44 -13.57 11.84 4.17
N SER A 45 -13.89 11.78 2.87
CA SER A 45 -15.26 11.58 2.41
C SER A 45 -15.70 10.15 2.69
N THR A 46 -16.45 9.99 3.78
CA THR A 46 -17.17 8.78 4.21
C THR A 46 -18.11 8.22 3.13
N GLU A 47 -17.56 7.49 2.17
CA GLU A 47 -18.24 6.30 1.67
C GLU A 47 -17.68 5.13 2.49
N LYS A 48 -18.55 4.30 3.08
CA LYS A 48 -18.09 3.07 3.71
C LYS A 48 -17.50 2.21 2.59
N GLU A 49 -16.19 2.26 2.41
CA GLU A 49 -15.50 1.45 1.43
C GLU A 49 -15.62 -0.01 1.87
N GLU A 50 -16.62 -0.69 1.31
CA GLU A 50 -16.89 -2.08 1.58
C GLU A 50 -15.69 -2.92 1.13
N THR A 51 -15.24 -3.82 2.00
CA THR A 51 -14.16 -4.76 1.66
C THR A 51 -14.66 -5.70 0.57
N LYS A 52 -13.97 -5.73 -0.56
CA LYS A 52 -14.31 -6.57 -1.71
C LYS A 52 -13.36 -7.76 -1.81
N PHE A 53 -13.94 -8.95 -1.93
CA PHE A 53 -13.22 -10.16 -2.26
C PHE A 53 -13.36 -10.45 -3.76
N LEU A 54 -12.25 -10.70 -4.43
CA LEU A 54 -12.18 -10.84 -5.88
C LEU A 54 -11.37 -12.08 -6.27
N ILE A 55 -11.67 -12.61 -7.45
CA ILE A 55 -11.00 -13.77 -8.05
C ILE A 55 -11.18 -15.01 -7.17
N GLU A 56 -12.34 -15.64 -7.32
CA GLU A 56 -12.65 -16.89 -6.65
C GLU A 56 -11.70 -18.01 -7.11
N HIS A 57 -11.36 -18.91 -6.19
CA HIS A 57 -10.64 -20.15 -6.49
C HIS A 57 -11.02 -21.27 -5.52
N SER A 58 -10.42 -22.45 -5.71
CA SER A 58 -10.64 -23.65 -4.89
C SER A 58 -9.34 -24.38 -4.53
N SER A 59 -8.19 -23.73 -4.76
CA SER A 59 -6.86 -24.32 -4.62
C SER A 59 -6.03 -23.73 -3.48
N GLY A 60 -6.65 -22.98 -2.56
CA GLY A 60 -5.94 -22.37 -1.43
C GLY A 60 -5.93 -23.28 -0.21
N PRO A 61 -5.03 -23.05 0.75
CA PRO A 61 -5.14 -23.66 2.06
C PRO A 61 -6.38 -23.12 2.78
N LEU A 62 -7.19 -24.02 3.34
CA LEU A 62 -8.36 -23.70 4.17
C LEU A 62 -8.10 -24.12 5.62
N SER A 63 -8.33 -23.19 6.55
CA SER A 63 -8.27 -23.49 7.99
C SER A 63 -9.48 -24.31 8.43
N LEU A 64 -9.36 -25.01 9.57
CA LEU A 64 -10.48 -25.71 10.19
C LEU A 64 -11.61 -24.71 10.46
N ASN A 65 -12.80 -24.96 9.90
CA ASN A 65 -14.01 -24.11 9.93
C ASN A 65 -14.12 -23.01 8.85
N CYS A 66 -13.20 -22.92 7.89
CA CYS A 66 -13.42 -22.09 6.71
C CYS A 66 -14.09 -22.90 5.59
N ASN A 67 -15.02 -22.27 4.87
CA ASN A 67 -15.73 -22.87 3.74
C ASN A 67 -15.55 -22.01 2.47
N SER A 68 -15.86 -22.59 1.31
CA SER A 68 -15.99 -21.82 0.07
C SER A 68 -17.05 -20.71 0.23
N PRO A 69 -16.86 -19.57 -0.47
CA PRO A 69 -15.85 -19.30 -1.52
C PRO A 69 -14.48 -18.86 -0.97
N GLU A 70 -13.41 -19.20 -1.71
CA GLU A 70 -12.04 -18.72 -1.47
C GLU A 70 -11.66 -17.67 -2.52
N PHE A 71 -10.78 -16.73 -2.18
CA PHE A 71 -10.41 -15.61 -3.04
C PHE A 71 -8.91 -15.33 -3.05
N LYS A 72 -8.40 -14.89 -4.21
CA LYS A 72 -6.99 -14.49 -4.35
C LYS A 72 -6.74 -13.05 -3.93
N VAL A 73 -7.77 -12.21 -3.95
CA VAL A 73 -7.64 -10.76 -3.78
C VAL A 73 -8.65 -10.24 -2.78
N MET A 74 -8.16 -9.43 -1.83
CA MET A 74 -8.97 -8.63 -0.93
C MET A 74 -8.63 -7.16 -1.16
N LYS A 75 -9.65 -6.34 -1.39
CA LYS A 75 -9.50 -4.92 -1.65
C LYS A 75 -10.36 -4.10 -0.69
N THR A 76 -9.72 -3.23 0.09
CA THR A 76 -10.34 -2.06 0.70
C THR A 76 -10.07 -0.87 -0.22
N GLY A 77 -10.59 0.34 0.02
CA GLY A 77 -10.12 1.46 -0.78
C GLY A 77 -8.84 2.11 -0.26
N GLU A 78 -8.36 1.73 0.92
CA GLU A 78 -7.02 2.08 1.38
C GLU A 78 -5.92 1.19 0.78
N TYR A 79 -6.18 -0.13 0.66
CA TYR A 79 -5.16 -1.09 0.24
C TYR A 79 -5.72 -2.32 -0.48
N CYS A 80 -4.84 -3.02 -1.19
CA CYS A 80 -5.15 -4.22 -1.93
C CYS A 80 -4.13 -5.31 -1.59
N LEU A 81 -4.63 -6.46 -1.17
CA LEU A 81 -3.83 -7.65 -0.90
C LEU A 81 -4.10 -8.68 -1.98
N ASN A 82 -3.04 -9.26 -2.53
CA ASN A 82 -3.12 -10.21 -3.63
C ASN A 82 -2.13 -11.36 -3.44
N VAL A 83 -2.64 -12.56 -3.15
CA VAL A 83 -1.81 -13.74 -2.86
C VAL A 83 -0.95 -14.18 -4.05
N SER A 84 -1.31 -13.76 -5.27
CA SER A 84 -0.56 -14.06 -6.49
C SER A 84 0.65 -13.14 -6.71
N LYS A 85 0.73 -12.01 -6.00
CA LYS A 85 1.83 -11.05 -6.09
C LYS A 85 2.69 -11.12 -4.83
N ILE A 86 4.00 -11.28 -5.01
CA ILE A 86 4.95 -11.45 -3.90
C ILE A 86 4.93 -10.24 -2.94
N CYS A 87 4.83 -9.02 -3.47
CA CYS A 87 4.85 -7.81 -2.64
C CYS A 87 3.54 -7.54 -1.89
N ASP A 88 2.42 -8.12 -2.35
CA ASP A 88 1.07 -7.76 -1.87
C ASP A 88 0.48 -8.82 -0.91
N ARG A 89 1.25 -9.86 -0.59
CA ARG A 89 0.80 -11.00 0.22
C ARG A 89 1.44 -11.08 1.60
N PHE A 90 2.15 -10.04 2.02
CA PHE A 90 2.72 -9.94 3.35
C PHE A 90 2.11 -8.74 4.07
N VAL A 91 1.75 -8.93 5.33
CA VAL A 91 1.25 -7.86 6.20
C VAL A 91 1.95 -7.91 7.55
N GLU A 92 2.16 -6.75 8.14
CA GLU A 92 2.63 -6.59 9.50
C GLU A 92 1.43 -6.46 10.43
N LEU A 93 1.44 -7.23 11.52
CA LEU A 93 0.43 -7.17 12.56
C LEU A 93 0.83 -6.14 13.64
N ASN A 94 -0.10 -5.80 14.54
CA ASN A 94 0.14 -4.81 15.60
C ASN A 94 1.25 -5.21 16.60
N ASP A 95 1.62 -6.50 16.63
CA ASP A 95 2.71 -7.04 17.43
C ASP A 95 4.04 -7.10 16.67
N GLU A 96 4.14 -6.41 15.53
CA GLU A 96 5.30 -6.37 14.62
C GLU A 96 5.59 -7.72 13.94
N THR A 97 4.69 -8.71 14.06
CA THR A 97 4.83 -9.98 13.37
C THR A 97 4.48 -9.82 11.89
N ILE A 98 5.38 -10.25 11.01
CA ILE A 98 5.13 -10.32 9.56
C ILE A 98 4.52 -11.67 9.22
N VAL A 99 3.34 -11.67 8.59
CA VAL A 99 2.64 -12.88 8.15
C VAL A 99 2.48 -12.91 6.64
N GLU A 100 2.58 -14.11 6.06
CA GLU A 100 2.26 -14.35 4.65
C GLU A 100 0.82 -14.81 4.50
N ILE A 101 0.06 -14.10 3.68
CA ILE A 101 -1.32 -14.43 3.35
C ILE A 101 -1.31 -15.42 2.18
N LYS A 102 -1.92 -16.59 2.41
CA LYS A 102 -2.04 -17.64 1.40
C LYS A 102 -3.43 -17.72 0.76
N ASN A 103 -4.45 -17.22 1.44
CA ASN A 103 -5.84 -17.35 1.02
C ASN A 103 -6.74 -16.33 1.73
N PHE A 104 -7.88 -16.00 1.12
CA PHE A 104 -8.99 -15.30 1.77
C PHE A 104 -10.24 -16.19 1.69
N ALA A 105 -10.83 -16.53 2.83
CA ALA A 105 -12.01 -17.39 2.91
C ALA A 105 -12.94 -16.93 4.04
N THR A 106 -14.22 -17.30 3.92
CA THR A 106 -15.23 -17.05 4.96
C THR A 106 -15.31 -18.23 5.93
N HIS A 107 -15.52 -17.93 7.21
CA HIS A 107 -15.82 -18.90 8.27
C HIS A 107 -17.34 -18.97 8.50
#